data_AF-A0A2R4BJ33-F1
#
_entry.id   AF-A0A2R4BJ33-F1
#
_cell.length_a   1.000
_cell.length_b   1.000
_cell.length_c   1.000
_cell.angle_alpha   90.00
_cell.angle_beta   90.00
_cell.angle_gamma   90.00
#
_symmetry.space_group_name_H-M   'P 1'
#
loop_
_entity.id
_entity.type
_entity.pdbx_description
1 polymer ?
#
loop_
_entity_poly.entity_id
_entity_poly.type
_entity_poly.pdbx_seq_one_letter_code
_entity_poly.pdbx_strand_id
1 'polypeptide(L)'
;MDDGGDIPAPTSIAAHRANPEFDGWIWAVAEVDPAILDDKAERVNITLPRRVLARLDARARAAGETRSGYIAKLAIEARPHA
;
A
#
# COMPACT_ATOMS: atom_id res chain seq x y z
N MET A 1 4.40 -3.52 -5.01
CA MET A 1 4.47 -4.69 -5.91
C MET A 1 5.91 -5.14 -5.93
N ASP A 2 6.26 -6.18 -5.19
CA ASP A 2 7.67 -6.57 -4.99
C ASP A 2 8.24 -7.45 -6.13
N ASP A 3 7.44 -7.74 -7.16
CA ASP A 3 7.86 -8.59 -8.31
C ASP A 3 7.58 -7.97 -9.69
N GLY A 4 7.21 -6.68 -9.74
CA GLY A 4 7.11 -5.91 -11.00
C GLY A 4 6.09 -6.39 -12.05
N GLY A 5 5.22 -7.35 -11.73
CA GLY A 5 4.19 -7.83 -12.64
C GLY A 5 3.00 -6.87 -12.73
N ASP A 6 2.43 -6.71 -13.92
CA ASP A 6 1.21 -5.92 -14.13
C ASP A 6 0.02 -6.51 -13.35
N ILE A 7 -0.89 -5.63 -12.89
CA ILE A 7 -2.16 -6.07 -12.29
C ILE A 7 -2.95 -6.82 -13.38
N PRO A 8 -3.27 -8.12 -13.19
CA PRO A 8 -4.00 -8.86 -14.20
C PRO A 8 -5.42 -8.31 -14.38
N ALA A 9 -5.92 -8.37 -15.61
CA ALA A 9 -7.29 -7.97 -15.90
C ALA A 9 -8.30 -8.81 -15.09
N PRO A 10 -9.38 -8.20 -14.57
CA PRO A 10 -10.39 -8.93 -13.83
C PRO A 10 -11.00 -10.02 -14.70
N THR A 11 -11.09 -11.23 -14.14
CA THR A 11 -11.65 -12.40 -14.83
C THR A 11 -12.94 -12.82 -14.12
N SER A 12 -13.95 -13.19 -14.90
CA SER A 12 -15.24 -13.63 -14.35
C SER A 12 -15.10 -14.97 -13.62
N ILE A 13 -15.88 -15.16 -12.55
CA ILE A 13 -15.96 -16.45 -11.84
C ILE A 13 -16.37 -17.59 -12.79
N ALA A 14 -17.24 -17.32 -13.77
CA ALA A 14 -17.69 -18.32 -14.73
C ALA A 14 -16.54 -18.92 -15.54
N ALA A 15 -15.56 -18.08 -15.94
CA ALA A 15 -14.37 -18.54 -16.65
C ALA A 15 -13.51 -19.46 -15.78
N HIS A 16 -13.40 -19.18 -14.48
CA HIS A 16 -12.64 -20.04 -13.57
C HIS A 16 -13.36 -21.33 -13.18
N ARG A 17 -14.69 -21.32 -13.06
CA ARG A 17 -15.48 -22.55 -12.81
C ARG A 17 -15.38 -23.57 -13.95
N ALA A 18 -15.07 -23.13 -15.16
CA ALA A 18 -14.87 -24.01 -16.30
C ALA A 18 -13.48 -24.66 -16.31
N ASN A 19 -12.54 -24.24 -15.43
CA ASN A 19 -11.23 -24.86 -15.31
C ASN A 19 -11.30 -26.08 -14.36
N PRO A 20 -11.01 -27.31 -14.85
CA PRO A 20 -11.03 -28.52 -14.03
C PRO A 20 -10.07 -28.48 -12.83
N GLU A 21 -9.03 -27.65 -12.89
CA GLU A 21 -8.07 -27.45 -11.80
C GLU A 21 -8.73 -26.92 -10.51
N PHE A 22 -9.86 -26.21 -10.64
CA PHE A 22 -10.54 -25.57 -9.51
C PHE A 22 -11.88 -26.25 -9.16
N ASP A 23 -12.07 -27.50 -9.55
CA ASP A 23 -13.31 -28.22 -9.26
C ASP A 23 -13.55 -28.39 -7.75
N GLY A 24 -14.79 -28.19 -7.31
CA GLY A 24 -15.19 -28.22 -5.90
C GLY A 24 -14.78 -27.01 -5.05
N TRP A 25 -14.13 -25.99 -5.62
CA TRP A 25 -13.73 -24.80 -4.88
C TRP A 25 -14.89 -23.81 -4.65
N ILE A 26 -14.82 -23.09 -3.52
CA ILE A 26 -15.73 -21.99 -3.20
C ILE A 26 -15.10 -20.67 -3.67
N TRP A 27 -15.87 -19.89 -4.42
CA TRP A 27 -15.43 -18.62 -5.00
C TRP A 27 -15.94 -17.45 -4.19
N ALA A 28 -15.10 -16.42 -4.04
CA ALA A 28 -15.45 -15.12 -3.48
C ALA A 28 -14.90 -14.00 -4.38
N VAL A 29 -15.56 -12.84 -4.36
CA VAL A 29 -15.07 -11.63 -5.03
C VAL A 29 -14.56 -10.68 -3.96
N ALA A 30 -13.33 -10.22 -4.10
CA ALA A 30 -12.79 -9.11 -3.32
C ALA A 30 -12.78 -7.87 -4.20
N GLU A 31 -13.43 -6.80 -3.74
CA GLU A 31 -13.32 -5.49 -4.37
C GLU A 31 -12.02 -4.82 -3.89
N VAL A 32 -11.20 -4.41 -4.84
CA VAL A 32 -9.94 -3.70 -4.56
C VAL A 32 -9.97 -2.40 -5.35
N ASP A 33 -9.82 -1.29 -4.64
CA ASP A 33 -9.63 0.02 -5.27
C ASP A 33 -8.22 0.05 -5.91
N PRO A 34 -8.12 0.24 -7.25
CA PRO A 34 -6.83 0.33 -7.93
C PRO A 34 -5.94 1.45 -7.39
N ALA A 35 -6.51 2.50 -6.79
CA ALA A 35 -5.74 3.58 -6.19
C ALA A 35 -4.87 3.11 -5.01
N ILE A 36 -5.27 2.03 -4.33
CA ILE A 36 -4.48 1.43 -3.23
C ILE A 36 -3.27 0.67 -3.79
N LEU A 37 -3.33 0.24 -5.05
CA LEU A 37 -2.27 -0.48 -5.76
C LEU A 37 -1.36 0.45 -6.58
N ASP A 38 -1.68 1.76 -6.66
CA ASP A 38 -0.83 2.74 -7.33
C ASP A 38 0.48 2.89 -6.55
N ASP A 39 1.58 2.48 -7.18
CA ASP A 39 2.93 2.52 -6.62
C ASP A 39 3.63 3.85 -6.90
N LYS A 40 2.95 4.78 -7.58
CA LYS A 40 3.52 6.08 -7.93
C LYS A 40 3.65 6.95 -6.69
N ALA A 41 4.90 7.30 -6.39
CA ALA A 41 5.19 8.28 -5.35
C ALA A 41 4.71 9.68 -5.77
N GLU A 42 3.75 10.25 -5.02
CA GLU A 42 3.35 11.64 -5.17
C GLU A 42 4.22 12.58 -4.32
N ARG A 43 4.75 13.65 -4.93
CA ARG A 43 5.58 14.63 -4.25
C ARG A 43 4.73 15.71 -3.60
N VAL A 44 4.76 15.78 -2.26
CA VAL A 44 4.08 16.82 -1.48
C VAL A 44 5.07 17.84 -0.92
N ASN A 45 4.75 19.14 -1.00
CA ASN A 45 5.49 20.22 -0.35
C ASN A 45 4.79 20.63 0.94
N ILE A 46 5.48 20.56 2.08
CA ILE A 46 4.90 20.88 3.40
C ILE A 46 5.80 21.85 4.19
N THR A 47 5.19 22.59 5.11
CA THR A 47 5.90 23.44 6.09
C THR A 47 5.73 22.83 7.48
N LEU A 48 6.84 22.67 8.21
CA LEU A 48 6.85 22.16 9.58
C LEU A 48 7.66 23.10 10.49
N PRO A 49 7.26 23.28 11.77
CA PRO A 49 8.09 23.98 12.74
C PRO A 49 9.48 23.33 12.85
N ARG A 50 10.53 24.13 12.96
CA ARG A 50 11.93 23.64 12.98
C ARG A 50 12.20 22.55 14.01
N ARG A 51 11.58 22.64 15.19
CA ARG A 51 11.67 21.63 16.26
C ARG A 51 11.08 20.28 15.85
N VAL A 52 9.99 20.29 15.08
CA VAL A 52 9.33 19.06 14.61
C VAL A 52 10.20 18.40 13.55
N LEU A 53 10.72 19.17 12.59
CA LEU A 53 11.63 18.66 11.57
C LEU A 53 12.88 18.02 12.17
N ALA A 54 13.50 18.67 13.17
CA ALA A 54 14.68 18.10 13.85
C ALA A 54 14.39 16.77 14.55
N ARG A 55 13.20 16.65 15.18
CA ARG A 55 12.76 15.39 15.82
C ARG A 55 12.47 14.30 14.80
N LEU A 56 11.84 14.65 13.68
CA LEU A 56 11.58 13.74 12.58
C LEU A 56 12.88 13.17 12.02
N ASP A 57 13.86 14.04 11.74
CA ASP A 57 15.17 13.63 11.22
C ASP A 57 15.91 12.67 12.14
N ALA A 58 15.91 12.95 13.45
CA ALA A 58 16.54 12.08 14.43
C ALA A 58 15.90 10.70 14.47
N ARG A 59 14.55 10.63 14.42
CA ARG A 59 13.82 9.36 14.46
C ARG A 59 13.96 8.56 13.17
N ALA A 60 13.83 9.20 12.02
CA ALA A 60 14.03 8.55 10.73
C ALA A 60 15.45 7.96 10.64
N ARG A 61 16.48 8.72 11.03
CA ARG A 61 17.87 8.24 11.08
C ARG A 61 18.04 7.06 12.03
N ALA A 62 17.46 7.12 13.23
CA ALA A 62 17.54 6.04 14.20
C ALA A 62 16.84 4.76 13.71
N ALA A 63 15.80 4.89 12.88
CA ALA A 63 15.11 3.77 12.23
C ALA A 63 15.80 3.28 10.95
N GLY A 64 16.84 3.97 10.46
CA GLY A 64 17.47 3.66 9.17
C GLY A 64 16.60 4.02 7.96
N GLU A 65 15.60 4.87 8.14
CA GLU A 65 14.61 5.23 7.13
C GLU A 65 14.81 6.67 6.62
N THR A 66 14.27 6.96 5.43
CA THR A 66 14.16 8.35 4.94
C THR A 66 13.04 9.09 5.67
N ARG A 67 13.03 10.43 5.63
CA ARG A 67 11.94 11.23 6.22
C ARG A 67 10.56 10.83 5.67
N SER A 68 10.47 10.68 4.34
CA SER A 68 9.23 10.31 3.65
C SER A 68 8.81 8.88 3.98
N GLY A 69 9.73 7.92 3.97
CA GLY A 69 9.46 6.54 4.37
C GLY A 69 8.96 6.45 5.81
N TYR A 70 9.62 7.16 6.73
CA TYR A 70 9.23 7.19 8.14
C TYR A 70 7.86 7.82 8.37
N ILE A 71 7.52 8.90 7.65
CA ILE A 71 6.16 9.48 7.70
C ILE A 71 5.12 8.50 7.15
N ALA A 72 5.39 7.87 6.01
CA ALA A 72 4.46 6.93 5.38
C ALA A 72 4.17 5.74 6.30
N LYS A 73 5.21 5.15 6.91
CA LYS A 73 5.08 4.09 7.91
C LYS A 73 4.19 4.51 9.08
N LEU A 74 4.46 5.68 9.66
CA LEU A 74 3.65 6.20 10.77
C LEU A 74 2.20 6.42 10.36
N ALA A 75 1.92 6.84 9.13
CA ALA A 75 0.56 7.05 8.65
C ALA A 75 -0.21 5.72 8.46
N ILE A 76 0.47 4.68 7.99
CA ILE A 76 -0.11 3.32 7.84
C ILE A 76 -0.35 2.67 9.21
N GLU A 77 0.59 2.84 10.14
CA GLU A 77 0.49 2.29 11.50
C GLU A 77 -0.44 3.09 12.42
N ALA A 78 -0.73 4.35 12.09
CA ALA A 78 -1.64 5.19 12.84
C ALA A 78 -3.05 4.62 12.78
N ARG A 79 -3.46 3.93 13.85
CA ARG A 79 -4.86 3.54 14.02
C ARG A 79 -5.74 4.80 14.06
N PRO A 80 -6.83 4.87 13.28
CA PRO A 80 -7.77 5.96 13.38
C PRO A 80 -8.33 5.99 14.80
N HIS A 81 -8.27 7.15 15.44
CA HIS A 81 -9.05 7.39 16.65
C HIS A 81 -10.52 7.42 16.26
N ALA A 82 -11.31 6.48 16.81
CA ALA A 82 -12.77 6.47 16.71
C ALA A 82 -13.38 7.59 17.56
#